data_AF-A0A517T1W4-F1
#
_entry.id   AF-A0A517T1W4-F1
#
_cell.length_a   1.000
_cell.length_b   1.000
_cell.length_c   1.000
_cell.angle_alpha   90.00
_cell.angle_beta   90.00
_cell.angle_gamma   90.00
#
_symmetry.space_group_name_H-M   'P 1'
#
loop_
_entity.id
_entity.type
_entity.pdbx_description
1 polymer ?
#
loop_
_entity_poly.entity_id
_entity_poly.type
_entity_poly.pdbx_seq_one_letter_code
_entity_poly.pdbx_strand_id
1 'polypeptide(L)' 'MADARREHDWAIASSHMALLAEVNRDRKRRRKPYRPAEFNPLIIAKQPAIPTSVQKLSGILGVPFNPKS' A
#
# COMPACT_ATOMS: atom_id res chain seq x y z
N MET A 1 -6.11 -15.96 21.25
CA MET A 1 -5.83 -17.10 20.35
C MET A 1 -6.63 -17.05 19.05
N ALA A 2 -7.90 -16.58 19.05
CA ALA A 2 -8.71 -16.46 17.84
C ALA A 2 -8.10 -15.51 16.80
N ASP A 3 -7.60 -14.35 17.22
CA ASP A 3 -7.00 -13.37 16.31
C ASP A 3 -5.71 -13.88 15.66
N ALA A 4 -4.85 -14.56 16.43
CA ALA A 4 -3.62 -15.15 15.90
C ALA A 4 -3.89 -16.24 14.84
N ARG A 5 -4.95 -17.05 15.02
CA ARG A 5 -5.38 -18.02 13.99
C ARG A 5 -5.90 -17.32 12.76
N ARG A 6 -6.74 -16.29 12.95
CA ARG A 6 -7.27 -15.48 11.86
C ARG A 6 -6.14 -14.82 11.05
N GLU A 7 -5.15 -14.25 11.72
CA GLU A 7 -3.97 -13.66 11.06
C GLU A 7 -3.20 -14.70 10.24
N HIS A 8 -3.00 -15.90 10.78
CA HIS A 8 -2.33 -17.00 10.08
C HIS A 8 -3.11 -17.45 8.85
N ASP A 9 -4.42 -17.66 8.96
CA ASP A 9 -5.27 -18.10 7.85
C ASP A 9 -5.27 -17.06 6.72
N TRP A 10 -5.36 -15.76 7.08
CA TRP A 10 -5.27 -14.68 6.10
C TRP A 10 -3.88 -14.54 5.49
N ALA A 11 -2.80 -14.82 6.24
CA ALA A 11 -1.45 -14.84 5.70
C ALA A 11 -1.30 -15.94 4.63
N ILE A 12 -1.82 -17.14 4.88
CA ILE A 12 -1.80 -18.25 3.90
C ILE A 12 -2.65 -17.89 2.69
N ALA A 13 -3.91 -17.50 2.90
CA ALA A 13 -4.85 -17.19 1.81
C ALA A 13 -4.31 -16.06 0.91
N SER A 14 -3.77 -15.00 1.49
CA SER A 14 -3.21 -13.87 0.74
C SER A 14 -1.95 -14.24 -0.05
N SER A 15 -1.10 -15.13 0.48
CA SER A 15 0.07 -15.64 -0.25
C SER A 15 -0.33 -16.46 -1.48
N HIS A 16 -1.37 -17.30 -1.33
CA HIS A 16 -1.88 -18.12 -2.42
C HIS A 16 -2.53 -17.27 -3.52
N MET A 17 -3.34 -16.27 -3.13
CA MET A 17 -3.92 -15.32 -4.08
C MET A 17 -2.86 -14.52 -4.84
N ALA A 18 -1.79 -14.08 -4.16
CA ALA A 18 -0.69 -13.39 -4.83
C ALA A 18 0.03 -14.27 -5.86
N LEU A 19 0.25 -15.56 -5.56
CA LEU A 19 0.87 -16.50 -6.49
C LEU A 19 -0.03 -16.73 -7.72
N LEU A 20 -1.32 -17.00 -7.50
CA LEU A 20 -2.29 -17.19 -8.59
C LEU A 20 -2.40 -15.95 -9.48
N ALA A 21 -2.40 -14.76 -8.88
CA ALA A 21 -2.43 -13.50 -9.61
C ALA A 21 -1.13 -13.28 -10.41
N GLU A 22 0.03 -13.64 -9.87
CA GLU A 22 1.30 -13.56 -10.60
C GLU A 22 1.37 -14.52 -11.80
N VAL A 23 0.90 -15.75 -11.65
CA VAL A 23 0.87 -16.74 -12.74
C VAL A 23 0.02 -16.23 -13.91
N ASN A 24 -1.11 -15.58 -13.60
CA ASN A 24 -2.02 -15.02 -14.59
C ASN A 24 -1.70 -13.56 -14.96
N ARG A 25 -0.57 -12.99 -14.47
CA ARG A 25 -0.27 -11.57 -14.67
C ARG A 25 0.18 -11.28 -16.09
N ASP A 26 -0.54 -10.41 -16.78
CA ASP A 26 -0.04 -9.75 -17.97
C ASP A 26 1.01 -8.67 -17.59
N ARG A 27 2.28 -8.98 -17.89
CA ARG A 27 3.43 -8.11 -17.60
C ARG A 27 3.36 -6.76 -18.33
N LYS A 28 2.60 -6.67 -19.43
CA LYS A 28 2.44 -5.40 -20.17
C LYS A 28 1.51 -4.43 -19.46
N ARG A 29 0.44 -4.94 -18.84
CA ARG A 29 -0.56 -4.12 -18.13
C ARG A 29 -0.10 -3.72 -16.74
N ARG A 30 0.58 -4.61 -16.02
CA ARG A 30 1.10 -4.33 -14.69
C ARG A 30 2.56 -4.75 -14.60
N ARG A 31 3.47 -3.78 -14.46
CA ARG A 31 4.93 -4.03 -14.34
C ARG A 31 5.33 -4.60 -12.98
N LYS A 32 4.68 -4.17 -11.89
CA LYS A 32 5.01 -4.61 -10.53
C LYS A 32 4.30 -5.92 -10.17
N PRO A 33 4.99 -6.89 -9.55
CA PRO A 33 4.34 -8.07 -9.02
C PRO A 33 3.22 -7.75 -8.02
N TYR A 34 2.25 -8.64 -7.89
CA TYR A 34 1.27 -8.69 -6.83
C TYR A 34 1.94 -9.12 -5.54
N ARG A 35 1.69 -8.36 -4.46
CA ARG A 35 2.17 -8.71 -3.12
C ARG A 35 1.04 -9.36 -2.32
N PRO A 36 1.33 -10.33 -1.42
CA PRO A 36 0.33 -10.87 -0.49
C PRO A 36 -0.40 -9.78 0.31
N ALA A 37 0.32 -8.72 0.68
CA ALA A 37 -0.25 -7.57 1.38
C ALA A 37 -1.39 -6.85 0.63
N GLU A 38 -1.51 -7.00 -0.68
CA GLU A 38 -2.62 -6.42 -1.47
C GLU A 38 -3.93 -7.20 -1.32
N PHE A 39 -3.86 -8.46 -0.85
CA PHE A 39 -5.01 -9.35 -0.71
C PHE A 39 -5.43 -9.59 0.74
N ASN A 40 -4.60 -9.22 1.71
CA ASN A 40 -4.89 -9.43 3.13
C ASN A 40 -5.72 -8.24 3.67
N PRO A 41 -6.97 -8.45 4.13
CA PRO A 41 -7.82 -7.38 4.65
C PRO A 41 -7.31 -6.80 5.98
N LEU A 42 -6.45 -7.53 6.70
CA LEU A 42 -5.87 -7.09 7.96
C LEU A 42 -4.71 -6.10 7.75
N ILE A 43 -4.17 -6.01 6.52
CA ILE A 43 -3.08 -5.11 6.20
C ILE A 43 -3.67 -3.83 5.62
N ILE A 44 -3.59 -2.74 6.40
CA ILE A 44 -4.00 -1.42 5.93
C ILE A 44 -3.01 -0.98 4.84
N ALA A 45 -3.49 -0.81 3.62
CA ALA A 45 -2.68 -0.32 2.52
C ALA A 45 -2.18 1.10 2.84
N LYS A 46 -0.86 1.27 2.94
CA LYS A 46 -0.24 2.57 3.18
C LYS A 46 -0.51 3.45 1.96
N GLN A 47 -1.23 4.56 2.14
CA GLN A 47 -1.48 5.49 1.05
C GLN A 47 -0.15 6.01 0.49
N PRO A 48 0.00 6.10 -0.84
CA PRO A 48 1.22 6.62 -1.42
C PRO A 48 1.41 8.08 -0.98
N ALA A 49 2.63 8.42 -0.56
CA ALA A 49 2.97 9.80 -0.27
C ALA A 49 2.76 10.64 -1.54
N ILE A 50 1.89 11.64 -1.46
CA ILE A 50 1.67 12.57 -2.57
C ILE A 50 2.93 13.43 -2.65
N PRO A 51 3.64 13.46 -3.79
CA PRO A 51 4.82 14.31 -3.95
C PRO A 51 4.37 15.78 -4.02
N THR A 52 4.25 16.41 -2.85
CA THR A 52 3.91 17.82 -2.71
C THR A 52 5.12 18.61 -2.24
N SER A 53 5.41 19.74 -2.90
CA SER A 53 6.42 20.68 -2.41
C SER A 53 5.95 21.32 -1.09
N VAL A 54 6.90 21.72 -0.24
CA VAL A 54 6.60 22.37 1.05
C VAL A 54 5.73 23.62 0.87
N GLN A 55 5.92 24.34 -0.23
CA GLN A 55 5.09 25.49 -0.62
C GLN A 55 3.64 25.10 -0.97
N LYS A 56 3.41 23.94 -1.60
CA LYS A 56 2.05 23.45 -1.87
C LYS A 56 1.38 22.95 -0.59
N LEU A 57 2.15 22.33 0.30
CA LEU A 57 1.67 21.89 1.61
C LEU A 57 1.26 23.07 2.49
N SER A 58 2.02 24.17 2.48
CA SER A 58 1.68 25.36 3.26
C SER A 58 0.35 25.98 2.82
N GLY A 59 0.07 25.98 1.51
CA GLY A 59 -1.22 26.40 0.95
C GLY A 59 -2.39 25.49 1.33
N ILE A 60 -2.17 24.17 1.36
CA ILE A 60 -3.20 23.19 1.78
C ILE A 60 -3.47 23.27 3.29
N LEU A 61 -2.42 23.48 4.09
CA LEU A 61 -2.49 23.48 5.55
C LEU A 61 -2.84 24.87 6.14
N GLY A 62 -2.87 25.92 5.32
CA GLY A 62 -3.13 27.30 5.78
C GLY A 62 -2.02 27.87 6.67
N VAL A 63 -0.82 27.29 6.65
CA VAL A 63 0.31 27.70 7.50
C VAL A 63 1.21 28.64 6.70
N PRO A 64 1.67 29.77 7.26
CA PRO A 64 2.61 30.65 6.57
C PRO A 64 3.94 29.93 6.32
N PHE A 65 4.38 29.90 5.06
CA PHE A 65 5.68 29.37 4.67
C PHE A 65 6.75 30.45 4.90
N ASN A 66 7.64 30.24 5.87
CA ASN A 66 8.75 31.15 6.14
C ASN A 66 10.09 30.45 5.83
N PRO A 67 10.64 30.60 4.61
CA PRO A 67 11.96 30.04 4.30
C PRO A 67 13.02 30.83 5.07
N LYS A 68 13.64 30.20 6.07
CA LYS A 68 14.84 30.77 6.70
C LYS A 68 15.98 30.67 5.67
N SER A 69 16.47 31.84 5.23
CA SER A 69 17.66 32.03 4.40
C SER A 69 18.93 31.64 5.15
#